data_AF-A0A9E4G4F6-F1
#
_entry.id   AF-A0A9E4G4F6-F1
#
_cell.length_a   1.000
_cell.length_b   1.000
_cell.length_c   1.000
_cell.angle_alpha   90.00
_cell.angle_beta   90.00
_cell.angle_gamma   90.00
#
_symmetry.space_group_name_H-M   'P 1'
#
loop_
_entity.id
_entity.type
_entity.pdbx_description
1 polymer ?
#
loop_
_entity_poly.entity_id
_entity_poly.type
_entity_poly.pdbx_seq_one_letter_code
_entity_poly.pdbx_strand_id
1 'polypeptide(L)'
;MKQLRETGGSWLLCTPTPESVPALGYVTEWGVERIICVTASTGTVPLLDLASAQHAVGEAGQRSSRAGLPEIGPWTSLPTALGAVREADRTLFVLDELQEGPDLAEACRGLPAGRIALLVGPRSGFGSPERAVLRAAKPAARHISLGPRQFSPEAAACAAVVVVQYLTELAPDG
;
A
#
# COMPACT_ATOMS: atom_id res chain seq x y z
N MET A 1 -20.51 -16.82 13.60
CA MET A 1 -19.28 -16.41 12.90
C MET A 1 -19.63 -15.22 12.03
N LYS A 2 -18.99 -14.07 12.23
CA LYS A 2 -19.26 -12.85 11.44
C LYS A 2 -18.74 -13.12 10.03
N GLN A 3 -19.64 -13.21 9.07
CA GLN A 3 -19.30 -13.35 7.66
C GLN A 3 -18.50 -12.08 7.30
N LEU A 4 -17.18 -12.20 7.12
CA LEU A 4 -16.34 -11.11 6.64
C LEU A 4 -16.96 -10.70 5.29
N ARG A 5 -17.57 -9.52 5.24
CA ARG A 5 -18.12 -8.98 4.00
C ARG A 5 -17.00 -8.99 2.96
N GLU A 6 -17.34 -9.29 1.71
CA GLU A 6 -16.46 -9.10 0.54
C GLU A 6 -16.27 -7.59 0.25
N THR A 7 -15.87 -6.82 1.26
CA THR A 7 -15.36 -5.47 1.06
C THR A 7 -13.98 -5.66 0.45
N GLY A 8 -13.84 -5.46 -0.87
CA GLY A 8 -12.56 -5.52 -1.56
C GLY A 8 -11.52 -4.71 -0.79
N GLY A 9 -10.47 -5.36 -0.29
CA GLY A 9 -9.53 -4.75 0.64
C GLY A 9 -8.73 -3.59 0.04
N SER A 10 -7.93 -2.93 0.88
CA SER A 10 -6.98 -1.92 0.40
C SER A 10 -5.97 -2.48 -0.63
N TRP A 11 -5.52 -1.62 -1.54
CA TRP A 11 -4.40 -1.91 -2.43
C TRP A 11 -3.10 -1.33 -1.83
N LEU A 12 -1.99 -2.04 -1.99
CA LEU A 12 -0.67 -1.57 -1.62
C LEU A 12 0.21 -1.45 -2.87
N LEU A 13 0.59 -0.22 -3.19
CA LEU A 13 1.66 0.09 -4.12
C LEU A 13 2.92 0.33 -3.28
N CYS A 14 4.00 -0.37 -3.58
CA CYS A 14 5.24 -0.20 -2.82
C CYS A 14 6.47 -0.40 -3.72
N THR A 15 7.62 0.06 -3.25
CA THR A 15 8.94 -0.18 -3.87
C THR A 15 9.70 -1.25 -3.08
N PRO A 16 9.24 -2.53 -3.07
CA PRO A 16 9.74 -3.50 -2.11
C PRO A 16 11.17 -3.93 -2.43
N THR A 17 11.96 -4.11 -1.39
CA THR A 17 13.31 -4.70 -1.48
C THR A 17 13.28 -6.14 -0.98
N PRO A 18 14.38 -6.91 -1.08
CA PRO A 18 14.49 -8.20 -0.41
C PRO A 18 14.15 -8.16 1.10
N GLU A 19 14.43 -7.04 1.78
CA GLU A 19 14.09 -6.86 3.20
C GLU A 19 12.58 -6.72 3.46
N SER A 20 11.79 -6.41 2.42
CA SER A 20 10.35 -6.19 2.53
C SER A 20 9.53 -7.49 2.56
N VAL A 21 10.12 -8.66 2.30
CA VAL A 21 9.41 -9.95 2.21
C VAL A 21 8.54 -10.25 3.45
N PRO A 22 9.03 -10.11 4.71
CA PRO A 22 8.20 -10.34 5.88
C PRO A 22 6.99 -9.38 5.95
N ALA A 23 7.20 -8.12 5.59
CA ALA A 23 6.13 -7.11 5.58
C ALA A 23 5.05 -7.44 4.56
N LEU A 24 5.40 -7.99 3.38
CA LEU A 24 4.42 -8.46 2.39
C LEU A 24 3.54 -9.60 2.94
N GLY A 25 4.10 -10.47 3.78
CA GLY A 25 3.34 -11.47 4.53
C GLY A 25 2.37 -10.83 5.52
N TYR A 26 2.83 -9.88 6.33
CA TYR A 26 1.98 -9.21 7.33
C TYR A 26 0.82 -8.42 6.70
N VAL A 27 1.08 -7.61 5.67
CA VAL A 27 0.02 -6.84 5.00
C VAL A 27 -1.01 -7.75 4.32
N THR A 28 -0.59 -8.95 3.89
CA THR A 28 -1.52 -9.99 3.39
C THR A 28 -2.47 -10.45 4.48
N GLU A 29 -1.98 -10.74 5.69
CA GLU A 29 -2.82 -11.11 6.83
C GLU A 29 -3.81 -9.99 7.18
N TRP A 30 -3.42 -8.74 6.99
CA TRP A 30 -4.17 -7.55 7.44
C TRP A 30 -5.07 -6.90 6.39
N GLY A 31 -5.47 -7.62 5.34
CA GLY A 31 -6.57 -7.14 4.50
C GLY A 31 -6.19 -6.81 3.07
N VAL A 32 -4.91 -6.62 2.73
CA VAL A 32 -4.52 -6.18 1.38
C VAL A 32 -5.06 -7.14 0.32
N GLU A 33 -5.68 -6.56 -0.71
CA GLU A 33 -6.30 -7.28 -1.83
C GLU A 33 -5.38 -7.32 -3.06
N ARG A 34 -4.50 -6.33 -3.21
CA ARG A 34 -3.58 -6.24 -4.34
C ARG A 34 -2.27 -5.60 -3.91
N ILE A 35 -1.16 -6.22 -4.29
CA ILE A 35 0.19 -5.70 -4.11
C ILE A 35 0.75 -5.34 -5.49
N ILE A 36 1.10 -4.08 -5.70
CA ILE A 36 1.66 -3.55 -6.94
C ILE A 36 3.10 -3.13 -6.67
N CYS A 37 4.06 -3.87 -7.22
CA CYS A 37 5.48 -3.54 -7.11
C CYS A 37 5.84 -2.43 -8.10
N VAL A 38 6.21 -1.26 -7.57
CA VAL A 38 6.52 -0.05 -8.33
C VAL A 38 8.02 0.16 -8.39
N THR A 39 8.58 0.33 -9.58
CA THR A 39 9.98 0.69 -9.75
C THR A 39 10.23 2.15 -9.34
N ALA A 40 11.34 2.41 -8.67
CA ALA A 40 11.83 3.77 -8.41
C ALA A 40 13.23 3.96 -9.03
N SER A 41 13.45 5.13 -9.61
CA SER A 41 14.76 5.55 -10.16
C SER A 41 15.82 5.78 -9.08
N THR A 42 15.39 5.86 -7.83
CA THR A 42 16.19 6.09 -6.64
C THR A 42 16.25 4.81 -5.81
N GLY A 43 17.47 4.40 -5.47
CA GLY A 43 17.71 3.18 -4.70
C GLY A 43 18.93 2.43 -5.24
N THR A 44 19.77 1.95 -4.34
CA THR A 44 20.96 1.14 -4.66
C THR A 44 20.76 -0.34 -4.32
N VAL A 45 19.63 -0.67 -3.68
CA VAL A 45 19.27 -2.02 -3.28
C VAL A 45 18.68 -2.75 -4.49
N PRO A 46 19.03 -4.04 -4.72
CA PRO A 46 18.45 -4.81 -5.81
C PRO A 46 16.93 -4.92 -5.66
N LEU A 47 16.24 -5.06 -6.80
CA LEU A 47 14.82 -5.36 -6.81
C LEU A 47 14.55 -6.70 -6.11
N LEU A 48 13.42 -6.75 -5.40
CA LEU A 48 12.88 -7.99 -4.85
C LEU A 48 12.60 -9.02 -5.96
N ASP A 49 13.02 -10.27 -5.71
CA ASP A 49 12.54 -11.44 -6.44
C ASP A 49 11.05 -11.68 -6.16
N LEU A 50 10.23 -11.63 -7.20
CA LEU A 50 8.77 -11.77 -7.07
C LEU A 50 8.36 -13.17 -6.62
N ALA A 51 9.16 -14.21 -6.88
CA ALA A 51 8.83 -15.56 -6.40
C ALA A 51 8.91 -15.63 -4.86
N SER A 52 9.92 -15.00 -4.27
CA SER A 52 10.05 -14.86 -2.82
C SER A 52 8.87 -14.09 -2.20
N ALA A 53 8.40 -13.04 -2.88
CA ALA A 53 7.22 -12.29 -2.46
C ALA A 53 5.95 -13.15 -2.51
N GLN A 54 5.73 -13.86 -3.62
CA GLN A 54 4.60 -14.77 -3.82
C GLN A 54 4.57 -15.88 -2.77
N HIS A 55 5.73 -16.44 -2.44
CA HIS A 55 5.83 -17.46 -1.40
C HIS A 55 5.40 -16.92 -0.03
N ALA A 56 5.91 -15.76 0.38
CA ALA A 56 5.52 -15.14 1.65
C ALA A 56 4.02 -14.79 1.73
N VAL A 57 3.44 -14.31 0.62
CA VAL A 57 1.99 -14.07 0.49
C VAL A 57 1.19 -15.37 0.63
N GLY A 58 1.63 -16.46 -0.01
CA GLY A 58 1.00 -17.77 0.08
C GLY A 58 0.99 -18.32 1.51
N GLU A 59 2.14 -18.29 2.19
CA GLU A 59 2.28 -18.72 3.59
C GLU A 59 1.41 -17.86 4.54
N ALA A 60 1.33 -16.55 4.29
CA ALA A 60 0.47 -15.65 5.06
C ALA A 60 -1.01 -15.96 4.87
N GLY A 61 -1.46 -16.29 3.65
CA GLY A 61 -2.84 -16.68 3.40
C GLY A 61 -3.26 -17.97 4.11
N GLN A 62 -2.36 -18.96 4.17
CA GLN A 62 -2.60 -20.20 4.92
C GLN A 62 -2.82 -19.94 6.41
N ARG A 63 -2.03 -19.03 7.00
CA ARG A 63 -2.12 -18.67 8.44
C ARG A 63 -3.36 -17.84 8.77
N SER A 64 -3.84 -17.02 7.84
CA SER A 64 -4.94 -16.06 8.06
C SER A 64 -6.33 -16.57 7.66
N SER A 65 -6.47 -17.82 7.17
CA SER A 65 -7.74 -18.41 6.69
C SER A 65 -8.50 -17.50 5.71
N ARG A 66 -7.80 -16.73 4.88
CA ARG A 66 -8.42 -15.80 3.93
C ARG A 66 -9.13 -16.56 2.81
N ALA A 67 -10.22 -15.98 2.31
CA ALA A 67 -10.93 -16.47 1.14
C ALA A 67 -10.13 -16.30 -0.17
N GLY A 68 -9.19 -15.33 -0.20
CA GLY A 68 -8.35 -15.05 -1.35
C GLY A 68 -7.00 -14.46 -0.97
N LEU A 69 -5.99 -14.80 -1.77
CA LEU A 69 -4.66 -14.20 -1.68
C LEU A 69 -4.64 -12.88 -2.46
N PRO A 70 -3.89 -11.87 -1.99
CA PRO A 70 -3.66 -10.69 -2.79
C PRO A 70 -2.93 -11.02 -4.09
N GLU A 71 -3.34 -10.39 -5.18
CA GLU A 71 -2.61 -10.47 -6.45
C GLU A 71 -1.29 -9.71 -6.32
N ILE A 72 -0.18 -10.33 -6.74
CA ILE A 72 1.12 -9.69 -6.92
C ILE A 72 1.58 -9.87 -8.36
N GLY A 73 1.53 -8.76 -9.12
CA GLY A 73 1.88 -8.71 -10.53
C GLY A 73 3.37 -8.44 -10.78
N PRO A 74 3.80 -8.38 -12.06
CA PRO A 74 5.15 -7.97 -12.40
C PRO A 74 5.43 -6.54 -11.93
N TRP A 75 6.72 -6.22 -11.80
CA TRP A 75 7.18 -4.85 -11.59
C TRP A 75 6.62 -3.90 -12.64
N THR A 76 6.17 -2.73 -12.21
CA THR A 76 5.58 -1.71 -13.08
C THR A 76 6.10 -0.31 -12.78
N SER A 77 5.94 0.60 -13.74
CA SER A 77 6.25 2.02 -13.55
C SER A 77 5.22 2.69 -12.64
N LEU A 78 5.63 3.77 -11.95
CA LEU A 78 4.71 4.57 -11.14
C LEU A 78 3.51 5.10 -11.94
N PRO A 79 3.67 5.72 -13.15
CA PRO A 79 2.54 6.15 -13.97
C PRO A 79 1.52 5.04 -14.25
N THR A 80 1.98 3.84 -14.59
CA THR A 80 1.11 2.69 -14.86
C THR A 80 0.35 2.27 -13.60
N ALA A 81 1.03 2.21 -12.45
CA ALA A 81 0.40 1.87 -11.18
C ALA A 81 -0.68 2.90 -10.79
N LEU A 82 -0.40 4.19 -10.95
CA LEU A 82 -1.39 5.26 -10.71
C LEU A 82 -2.58 5.18 -11.68
N GLY A 83 -2.34 4.79 -12.93
CA GLY A 83 -3.38 4.52 -13.92
C GLY A 83 -4.36 3.45 -13.45
N ALA A 84 -3.85 2.30 -12.99
CA ALA A 84 -4.66 1.21 -12.48
C ALA A 84 -5.51 1.61 -11.26
N VAL A 85 -4.95 2.40 -10.34
CA VAL A 85 -5.68 2.93 -9.18
C VAL A 85 -6.83 3.83 -9.60
N ARG A 86 -6.61 4.69 -10.60
CA ARG A 86 -7.63 5.59 -11.15
C ARG A 86 -8.73 4.83 -11.88
N GLU A 87 -8.37 3.84 -12.69
CA GLU A 87 -9.33 2.99 -13.42
C GLU A 87 -10.24 2.21 -12.45
N ALA A 88 -9.70 1.81 -11.30
CA ALA A 88 -10.44 1.14 -10.24
C ALA A 88 -11.24 2.08 -9.31
N ASP A 89 -11.27 3.40 -9.58
CA ASP A 89 -11.95 4.41 -8.75
C ASP A 89 -11.56 4.35 -7.26
N ARG A 90 -10.24 4.21 -7.00
CA ARG A 90 -9.69 4.14 -5.63
C ARG A 90 -9.08 5.47 -5.21
N THR A 91 -9.31 5.85 -3.95
CA THR A 91 -8.63 6.97 -3.28
C THR A 91 -7.18 6.60 -3.03
N LEU A 92 -6.26 7.37 -3.59
CA LEU A 92 -4.83 7.16 -3.43
C LEU A 92 -4.27 8.00 -2.29
N PHE A 93 -3.68 7.32 -1.30
CA PHE A 93 -2.84 7.94 -0.30
C PHE A 93 -1.36 7.68 -0.56
N VAL A 94 -0.53 8.70 -0.37
CA VAL A 94 0.91 8.66 -0.63
C VAL A 94 1.66 8.88 0.66
N LEU A 95 2.43 7.87 1.06
CA LEU A 95 3.44 7.90 2.13
C LEU A 95 4.82 7.90 1.47
N ASP A 96 5.34 9.09 1.25
CA ASP A 96 6.70 9.30 0.78
C ASP A 96 7.63 9.66 1.94
N GLU A 97 8.91 9.89 1.63
CA GLU A 97 9.95 10.21 2.61
C GLU A 97 9.71 11.52 3.37
N LEU A 98 8.90 12.42 2.80
CA LEU A 98 8.62 13.73 3.36
C LEU A 98 7.49 13.66 4.40
N GLN A 99 6.56 12.71 4.25
CA GLN A 99 5.37 12.57 5.11
C GLN A 99 4.61 13.90 5.25
N GLU A 100 4.53 14.67 4.17
CA GLU A 100 3.87 15.97 4.15
C GLU A 100 2.37 15.79 3.88
N GLY A 101 1.55 15.85 4.93
CA GLY A 101 0.10 15.77 4.80
C GLY A 101 -0.61 15.63 6.15
N PRO A 102 -1.95 15.60 6.16
CA PRO A 102 -2.70 15.25 7.36
C PRO A 102 -2.34 13.85 7.84
N ASP A 103 -2.57 13.59 9.13
CA ASP A 103 -2.44 12.25 9.68
C ASP A 103 -3.36 11.27 8.93
N LEU A 104 -2.86 10.06 8.64
CA LEU A 104 -3.62 9.04 7.94
C LEU A 104 -5.00 8.77 8.57
N ALA A 105 -5.08 8.79 9.89
CA ALA A 105 -6.35 8.58 10.59
C ALA A 105 -7.38 9.67 10.28
N GLU A 106 -6.94 10.92 10.13
CA GLU A 106 -7.79 12.03 9.72
C GLU A 106 -8.16 11.91 8.23
N ALA A 107 -7.19 11.55 7.39
CA ALA A 107 -7.41 11.38 5.95
C ALA A 107 -8.42 10.26 5.62
N CYS A 108 -8.47 9.20 6.43
CA CYS A 108 -9.45 8.11 6.31
C CYS A 108 -10.88 8.49 6.75
N ARG A 109 -11.07 9.60 7.48
CA ARG A 109 -12.37 9.94 8.07
C ARG A 109 -13.41 10.16 6.98
N GLY A 110 -14.49 9.39 7.01
CA GLY A 110 -15.62 9.51 6.07
C GLY A 110 -15.38 8.90 4.69
N LEU A 111 -14.29 8.15 4.50
CA LEU A 111 -14.09 7.37 3.27
C LEU A 111 -14.79 6.01 3.35
N PRO A 112 -15.41 5.54 2.26
CA PRO A 112 -16.01 4.22 2.22
C PRO A 112 -14.93 3.12 2.31
N ALA A 113 -15.28 2.04 3.00
CA ALA A 113 -14.46 0.83 3.09
C ALA A 113 -14.01 0.34 1.71
N GLY A 114 -12.79 -0.17 1.63
CA GLY A 114 -12.32 -0.96 0.48
C GLY A 114 -12.04 -0.19 -0.82
N ARG A 115 -12.12 1.14 -0.82
CA ARG A 115 -11.76 1.97 -1.98
C ARG A 115 -10.43 2.71 -1.82
N ILE A 116 -9.52 2.20 -0.99
CA ILE A 116 -8.26 2.87 -0.68
C ILE A 116 -7.10 2.13 -1.38
N ALA A 117 -6.18 2.91 -1.93
CA ALA A 117 -4.86 2.48 -2.37
C ALA A 117 -3.80 3.26 -1.59
N LEU A 118 -2.81 2.55 -1.05
CA LEU A 118 -1.67 3.10 -0.33
C LEU A 118 -0.44 3.02 -1.23
N LEU A 119 0.23 4.15 -1.47
CA LEU A 119 1.56 4.18 -2.07
C LEU A 119 2.60 4.43 -0.99
N VAL A 120 3.52 3.48 -0.82
CA VAL A 120 4.66 3.63 0.07
C VAL A 120 5.93 3.75 -0.77
N GLY A 121 6.57 4.91 -0.68
CA GLY A 121 7.78 5.23 -1.45
C GLY A 121 9.05 4.54 -0.93
N PRO A 122 10.15 4.65 -1.68
CA PRO A 122 11.43 4.10 -1.28
C PRO A 122 12.02 4.94 -0.15
N ARG A 123 12.87 4.34 0.69
CA ARG A 123 13.55 5.04 1.80
C ARG A 123 14.35 6.25 1.32
N SER A 124 14.97 6.15 0.14
CA SER A 124 15.73 7.24 -0.49
C SER A 124 14.86 8.38 -1.02
N GLY A 125 13.54 8.23 -0.97
CA GLY A 125 12.58 9.09 -1.63
C GLY A 125 12.50 8.87 -3.13
N PHE A 126 11.42 9.31 -3.76
CA PHE A 126 11.22 9.19 -5.21
C PHE A 126 12.14 10.13 -6.00
N GLY A 127 12.58 9.72 -7.20
CA GLY A 127 13.40 10.55 -8.07
C GLY A 127 12.62 11.69 -8.74
N SER A 128 13.33 12.56 -9.46
CA SER A 128 12.70 13.70 -10.16
C SER A 128 11.59 13.30 -11.13
N PRO A 129 11.71 12.22 -11.95
CA PRO A 129 10.64 11.77 -12.81
C PRO A 129 9.39 11.35 -12.02
N GLU A 130 9.54 10.53 -10.97
CA GLU A 130 8.42 10.06 -10.17
C GLU A 130 7.76 11.21 -9.38
N ARG A 131 8.55 12.15 -8.84
CA ARG A 131 8.00 13.34 -8.16
C ARG A 131 7.16 14.21 -9.10
N ALA A 132 7.54 14.32 -10.38
CA ALA A 132 6.74 15.04 -11.37
C ALA A 132 5.39 14.33 -11.61
N VAL A 133 5.41 12.99 -11.68
CA VAL A 133 4.21 12.16 -11.81
C VAL A 133 3.28 12.32 -10.60
N LEU A 134 3.81 12.23 -9.37
CA LEU A 134 3.02 12.43 -8.15
C LEU A 134 2.42 13.83 -8.06
N ARG A 135 3.18 14.84 -8.46
CA ARG A 135 2.70 16.24 -8.50
C ARG A 135 1.57 16.40 -9.51
N ALA A 136 1.70 15.83 -10.70
CA ALA A 136 0.66 15.87 -11.74
C ALA A 136 -0.60 15.07 -11.34
N ALA A 137 -0.47 14.08 -10.45
CA ALA A 137 -1.58 13.30 -9.94
C ALA A 137 -2.39 14.02 -8.83
N LYS A 138 -1.94 15.18 -8.32
CA LYS A 138 -2.72 15.96 -7.35
C LYS A 138 -3.97 16.58 -8.03
N PRO A 139 -5.14 16.62 -7.37
CA PRO A 139 -5.39 16.27 -5.96
C PRO A 139 -5.77 14.78 -5.73
N ALA A 140 -5.80 13.95 -6.78
CA ALA A 140 -6.20 12.54 -6.66
C ALA A 140 -5.19 11.72 -5.84
N ALA A 141 -3.89 12.03 -5.94
CA ALA A 141 -2.84 11.53 -5.07
C ALA A 141 -2.71 12.40 -3.82
N ARG A 142 -3.24 11.93 -2.68
CA ARG A 142 -3.23 12.67 -1.41
C ARG A 142 -2.03 12.24 -0.57
N HIS A 143 -1.09 13.15 -0.34
CA HIS A 143 0.01 12.88 0.59
C HIS A 143 -0.51 12.89 2.02
N ILE A 144 0.03 12.00 2.85
CA ILE A 144 -0.36 11.77 4.24
C ILE A 144 0.88 11.56 5.10
N SER A 145 0.70 11.58 6.41
CA SER A 145 1.74 11.22 7.38
C SER A 145 1.29 10.08 8.30
N LEU A 146 2.26 9.40 8.92
CA LEU A 146 2.05 8.48 10.05
C LEU A 146 2.46 9.12 11.38
N GLY A 147 2.31 10.44 11.48
CA GLY A 147 2.76 11.25 12.60
C GLY A 147 4.28 11.52 12.59
N PRO A 148 4.87 11.89 13.74
CA PRO A 148 6.22 12.47 13.79
C PRO A 148 7.36 11.45 13.69
N ARG A 149 7.06 10.14 13.64
CA ARG A 149 8.09 9.10 13.62
C ARG A 149 8.49 8.77 12.19
N GLN A 150 9.79 8.54 12.01
CA GLN A 150 10.32 8.03 10.74
C GLN A 150 10.24 6.50 10.75
N PHE A 151 9.51 5.94 9.80
CA PHE A 151 9.38 4.51 9.59
C PHE A 151 10.28 4.05 8.46
N SER A 152 10.72 2.79 8.49
CA SER A 152 11.17 2.15 7.25
C SER A 152 9.98 2.00 6.30
N PRO A 153 10.20 1.88 4.98
CA PRO A 153 9.12 1.58 4.03
C PRO A 153 8.28 0.37 4.44
N GLU A 154 8.92 -0.68 4.96
CA GLU A 154 8.26 -1.90 5.44
C GLU A 154 7.34 -1.61 6.62
N ALA A 155 7.85 -0.88 7.63
CA ALA A 155 7.08 -0.53 8.81
C ALA A 155 5.95 0.45 8.47
N ALA A 156 6.19 1.38 7.53
CA ALA A 156 5.18 2.32 7.06
C ALA A 156 4.04 1.59 6.32
N ALA A 157 4.35 0.63 5.44
CA ALA A 157 3.36 -0.19 4.75
C ALA A 157 2.50 -0.97 5.75
N CYS A 158 3.13 -1.66 6.69
CA CYS A 158 2.46 -2.37 7.77
C CYS A 158 1.53 -1.47 8.57
N ALA A 159 2.04 -0.34 9.08
CA ALA A 159 1.26 0.59 9.88
C ALA A 159 0.08 1.19 9.11
N ALA A 160 0.31 1.62 7.87
CA ALA A 160 -0.72 2.23 7.03
C ALA A 160 -1.85 1.26 6.71
N VAL A 161 -1.54 0.02 6.36
CA VAL A 161 -2.53 -1.03 6.11
C VAL A 161 -3.37 -1.28 7.36
N VAL A 162 -2.76 -1.43 8.53
CA VAL A 162 -3.49 -1.65 9.79
C VAL A 162 -4.41 -0.47 10.12
N VAL A 163 -3.94 0.77 9.96
CA VAL A 163 -4.75 1.96 10.22
C VAL A 163 -5.94 2.04 9.25
N VAL A 164 -5.72 1.82 7.95
CA VAL A 164 -6.79 1.78 6.95
C VAL A 164 -7.80 0.67 7.26
N GLN A 165 -7.32 -0.54 7.52
CA GLN A 165 -8.15 -1.70 7.85
C GLN A 165 -9.00 -1.40 9.10
N TYR A 166 -8.38 -0.90 10.17
CA TYR A 166 -9.07 -0.61 11.43
C TYR A 166 -10.12 0.47 11.28
N LEU A 167 -9.79 1.57 10.58
CA LEU A 167 -10.66 2.74 10.49
C LEU A 167 -11.75 2.62 9.42
N THR A 168 -11.53 1.83 8.37
CA THR A 168 -12.44 1.79 7.21
C THR A 168 -13.06 0.42 6.96
N GLU A 169 -12.40 -0.68 7.32
CA GLU A 169 -12.89 -2.04 7.03
C GLU A 169 -13.44 -2.77 8.27
N LEU A 170 -12.93 -2.44 9.47
CA LEU A 170 -13.39 -3.01 10.73
C LEU A 170 -14.39 -2.13 11.50
N ALA A 171 -14.53 -0.85 11.11
CA ALA A 171 -15.54 0.01 11.67
C ALA A 171 -16.92 -0.64 11.43
N PRO A 172 -17.66 -1.06 12.48
CA PRO A 172 -19.03 -1.50 12.31
C PRO A 172 -19.79 -0.34 11.68
N ASP A 173 -20.68 -0.65 10.74
CA ASP A 173 -21.58 0.29 10.06
C ASP A 173 -21.82 1.53 10.95
N GLY A 174 -21.39 2.70 10.47
CA GLY A 174 -21.83 3.96 11.05
C GLY A 174 -23.35 4.03 11.11
#